data_AF-A0A963MVQ2-F1
#
_entry.id   AF-A0A963MVQ2-F1
#
_cell.length_a   1.000
_cell.length_b   1.000
_cell.length_c   1.000
_cell.angle_alpha   90.00
_cell.angle_beta   90.00
_cell.angle_gamma   90.00
#
_symmetry.space_group_name_H-M   'P 1'
#
loop_
_entity.id
_entity.type
_entity.pdbx_description
1 polymer ?
#
loop_
_entity_poly.entity_id
_entity_poly.type
_entity_poly.pdbx_seq_one_letter_code
_entity_poly.pdbx_strand_id
1 'polypeptide(L)'
;MESIEQLRVEIQRSVAAALAEDIGTGDLTARLIPNASEARGRVITREDAVLCGTDWFNAAFETLDPTATILWHAKDGDRVEAGQTLCDVVAGARALLSAERAALNFLQLLSGTATLTRRYVETVAGTRAKIVDTRKTLPGLRL
;
A
#
# COMPACT_ATOMS: atom_id res chain seq x y z
N MET A 1 -12.23 17.59 7.22
CA MET A 1 -12.23 16.75 8.44
C MET A 1 -13.03 15.48 8.19
N GLU A 2 -14.29 15.59 7.78
CA GLU A 2 -15.17 14.46 7.42
C GLU A 2 -14.60 13.51 6.33
N SER A 3 -13.97 14.04 5.28
CA SER A 3 -13.38 13.23 4.21
C SER A 3 -12.13 12.41 4.63
N ILE A 4 -11.32 12.90 5.58
CA ILE A 4 -10.14 12.17 6.07
C ILE A 4 -10.58 11.02 6.98
N GLU A 5 -11.61 11.25 7.78
CA GLU A 5 -12.20 10.21 8.63
C GLU A 5 -12.84 9.11 7.78
N GLN A 6 -13.58 9.49 6.74
CA GLN A 6 -14.15 8.54 5.79
C GLN A 6 -13.08 7.70 5.09
N LEU A 7 -11.94 8.30 4.72
CA LEU A 7 -10.82 7.59 4.14
C LEU A 7 -10.23 6.55 5.10
N ARG A 8 -10.03 6.91 6.36
CA ARG A 8 -9.53 5.98 7.40
C ARG A 8 -10.43 4.76 7.56
N VAL A 9 -11.74 4.96 7.59
CA VAL A 9 -12.71 3.87 7.66
C VAL A 9 -12.60 2.96 6.42
N GLU A 10 -12.46 3.55 5.24
CA GLU A 10 -12.34 2.79 4.00
C GLU A 10 -11.02 2.01 3.90
N ILE A 11 -9.91 2.58 4.37
CA ILE A 11 -8.62 1.89 4.47
C ILE A 11 -8.79 0.61 5.29
N GLN A 12 -9.33 0.72 6.51
CA GLN A 12 -9.52 -0.44 7.39
C GLN A 12 -10.48 -1.47 6.77
N ARG A 13 -11.58 -1.02 6.16
CA ARG A 13 -12.54 -1.92 5.50
C ARG A 13 -11.92 -2.69 4.33
N SER A 14 -11.26 -1.97 3.43
CA SER A 14 -10.66 -2.55 2.22
C SER A 14 -9.49 -3.47 2.54
N VAL A 15 -8.65 -3.10 3.51
CA VAL A 15 -7.57 -3.96 4.01
C VAL A 15 -8.12 -5.23 4.66
N ALA A 16 -9.12 -5.12 5.53
CA ALA A 16 -9.73 -6.30 6.16
C ALA A 16 -10.33 -7.25 5.12
N ALA A 17 -10.99 -6.71 4.08
CA ALA A 17 -11.54 -7.52 2.99
C ALA A 17 -10.43 -8.21 2.18
N ALA A 18 -9.35 -7.50 1.85
CA ALA A 18 -8.22 -8.07 1.10
C ALA A 18 -7.49 -9.17 1.90
N LEU A 19 -7.27 -8.95 3.19
CA LEU A 19 -6.67 -9.97 4.06
C LEU A 19 -7.58 -11.19 4.23
N ALA A 20 -8.90 -11.00 4.33
CA ALA A 20 -9.85 -12.10 4.40
C ALA A 20 -9.90 -12.93 3.11
N GLU A 21 -9.78 -12.28 1.94
CA GLU A 21 -9.66 -12.95 0.65
C GLU A 21 -8.37 -13.78 0.55
N ASP A 22 -7.23 -13.19 0.90
CA ASP A 22 -5.91 -13.79 0.68
C ASP A 22 -5.58 -14.88 1.72
N ILE A 23 -5.87 -14.62 3.00
CA ILE A 23 -5.50 -15.51 4.11
C ILE A 23 -6.64 -16.49 4.43
N GLY A 24 -7.90 -16.08 4.29
CA GLY A 24 -9.07 -16.89 4.62
C GLY A 24 -9.02 -17.46 6.04
N THR A 25 -8.89 -18.79 6.16
CA THR A 25 -8.82 -19.50 7.46
C THR A 25 -7.40 -19.59 8.05
N GLY A 26 -6.42 -19.04 7.34
CA GLY A 26 -5.03 -18.92 7.76
C GLY A 26 -4.02 -19.29 6.67
N ASP A 27 -2.84 -18.69 6.79
CA ASP A 27 -1.71 -18.95 5.90
C ASP A 27 -0.99 -20.24 6.31
N LEU A 28 -1.21 -21.32 5.55
CA LEU A 28 -0.59 -22.62 5.80
C LEU A 28 0.92 -22.61 5.64
N THR A 29 1.44 -21.78 4.73
CA THR A 29 2.88 -21.71 4.44
C THR A 29 3.59 -20.96 5.56
N ALA A 30 3.05 -19.83 6.01
CA ALA A 30 3.60 -19.09 7.15
C ALA A 30 3.59 -19.93 8.44
N ARG A 31 2.64 -20.86 8.62
CA ARG A 31 2.61 -21.76 9.79
C ARG A 31 3.84 -22.67 9.90
N LEU A 32 4.58 -22.90 8.81
CA LEU A 32 5.85 -23.63 8.82
C LEU A 32 6.98 -22.86 9.54
N ILE A 33 6.82 -21.54 9.71
CA ILE A 33 7.78 -20.69 10.42
C ILE A 33 7.50 -20.72 11.92
N PRO A 34 8.51 -20.80 12.81
CA PRO A 34 8.30 -20.69 14.25
C PRO A 34 7.65 -19.37 14.66
N ASN A 35 6.70 -19.42 15.61
CA ASN A 35 5.88 -18.26 16.01
C ASN A 35 6.68 -17.13 16.68
N ALA A 36 7.83 -17.43 17.29
CA ALA A 36 8.64 -16.47 18.07
C ALA A 36 9.72 -15.77 17.24
N SER A 37 9.71 -15.91 15.92
CA SER A 37 10.74 -15.35 15.04
C SER A 37 10.34 -13.94 14.58
N GLU A 38 11.19 -12.94 14.84
CA GLU A 38 11.14 -11.65 14.15
C GLU A 38 11.71 -11.81 12.74
N ALA A 39 11.13 -11.12 11.77
CA ALA A 39 11.67 -11.01 10.42
C ALA A 39 11.77 -9.55 9.99
N ARG A 40 12.65 -9.32 9.01
CA ARG A 40 12.86 -8.01 8.40
C ARG A 40 12.65 -8.09 6.90
N GLY A 41 11.84 -7.19 6.38
CA GLY A 41 11.53 -7.06 4.97
C GLY A 41 11.98 -5.70 4.43
N ARG A 42 12.28 -5.64 3.14
CA ARG A 42 12.57 -4.40 2.43
C ARG A 42 11.74 -4.32 1.17
N VAL A 43 11.00 -3.23 1.02
CA VAL A 43 10.24 -2.96 -0.19
C VAL A 43 11.07 -2.08 -1.11
N ILE A 44 11.26 -2.54 -2.34
CA ILE A 44 11.93 -1.80 -3.41
C ILE A 44 10.96 -1.59 -4.56
N THR A 45 11.00 -0.42 -5.19
CA THR A 45 10.34 -0.26 -6.49
C THR A 45 11.23 -0.82 -7.60
N ARG A 46 10.63 -1.37 -8.66
CA ARG A 46 11.35 -1.87 -9.85
C ARG A 46 11.20 -0.95 -11.07
N GLU A 47 10.44 0.12 -10.92
CA GLU A 47 10.13 1.09 -11.96
C GLU A 47 10.04 2.49 -11.37
N ASP A 48 10.25 3.51 -12.20
CA ASP A 48 10.04 4.89 -11.80
C ASP A 48 8.54 5.12 -11.57
N ALA A 49 8.20 5.68 -10.41
CA ALA A 49 6.81 5.82 -9.99
C ALA A 49 6.59 7.10 -9.16
N VAL A 50 5.32 7.40 -8.91
CA VAL A 50 4.86 8.27 -7.83
C VAL A 50 4.30 7.38 -6.73
N LEU A 51 4.88 7.45 -5.53
CA LEU A 51 4.44 6.65 -4.40
C LEU A 51 3.04 7.08 -3.95
N CYS A 52 2.16 6.11 -3.74
CA CYS A 52 0.84 6.33 -3.13
C CYS A 52 0.34 5.05 -2.45
N GLY A 53 -0.30 5.20 -1.28
CA GLY A 53 -0.93 4.09 -0.57
C GLY A 53 -0.17 3.64 0.68
N THR A 54 0.71 4.46 1.24
CA THR A 54 1.45 4.11 2.47
C THR A 54 0.53 3.73 3.62
N ASP A 55 -0.64 4.37 3.73
CA ASP A 55 -1.60 4.10 4.82
C ASP A 55 -2.28 2.73 4.68
N TRP A 56 -2.60 2.28 3.47
CA TRP A 56 -3.11 0.92 3.23
C TRP A 56 -2.06 -0.12 3.54
N PHE A 57 -0.82 0.14 3.11
CA PHE A 57 0.30 -0.74 3.42
C PHE A 57 0.50 -0.88 4.93
N ASN A 58 0.52 0.24 5.67
CA ASN A 58 0.63 0.24 7.13
C ASN A 58 -0.49 -0.55 7.80
N ALA A 59 -1.75 -0.30 7.40
CA ALA A 59 -2.92 -0.95 7.97
C ALA A 59 -2.90 -2.48 7.76
N ALA A 60 -2.39 -2.97 6.62
CA ALA A 60 -2.27 -4.41 6.36
C ALA A 60 -1.34 -5.11 7.35
N PHE A 61 -0.20 -4.50 7.69
CA PHE A 61 0.71 -5.04 8.70
C PHE A 61 0.14 -4.89 10.11
N GLU A 62 -0.38 -3.72 10.47
CA GLU A 62 -0.95 -3.45 11.80
C GLU A 62 -2.10 -4.41 12.14
N THR A 63 -2.90 -4.80 11.14
CA THR A 63 -4.01 -5.75 11.31
C THR A 63 -3.53 -7.15 11.72
N LEU A 64 -2.37 -7.60 11.22
CA LEU A 64 -1.85 -8.94 11.53
C LEU A 64 -0.83 -8.95 12.67
N ASP A 65 -0.11 -7.85 12.86
CA ASP A 65 0.88 -7.66 13.93
C ASP A 65 0.86 -6.19 14.39
N PRO A 66 0.18 -5.89 15.52
CA PRO A 66 0.14 -4.54 16.09
C PRO A 66 1.51 -4.01 16.56
N THR A 67 2.52 -4.86 16.63
CA THR A 67 3.90 -4.48 17.00
C THR A 67 4.80 -4.24 15.79
N ALA A 68 4.27 -4.45 14.57
CA ALA A 68 5.00 -4.21 13.35
C ALA A 68 5.47 -2.75 13.25
N THR A 69 6.73 -2.58 12.86
CA THR A 69 7.35 -1.27 12.66
C THR A 69 7.71 -1.11 11.20
N ILE A 70 7.24 -0.03 10.57
CA ILE A 70 7.53 0.29 9.17
C ILE A 70 8.26 1.63 9.13
N LEU A 71 9.48 1.62 8.59
CA LEU A 71 10.29 2.81 8.37
C LEU A 71 10.21 3.20 6.89
N TRP A 72 9.45 4.25 6.59
CA TRP A 72 9.33 4.81 5.24
C TRP A 72 10.49 5.75 4.89
N HIS A 73 11.02 5.59 3.69
CA HIS A 73 12.08 6.44 3.11
C HIS A 73 11.56 7.40 2.03
N ALA A 74 10.26 7.30 1.72
CA ALA A 74 9.53 8.17 0.81
C ALA A 74 8.10 8.35 1.33
N LYS A 75 7.41 9.40 0.90
CA LYS A 75 6.04 9.72 1.31
C LYS A 75 5.10 9.68 0.10
N ASP A 76 3.82 9.52 0.35
CA ASP A 76 2.79 9.63 -0.68
C ASP A 76 2.93 10.96 -1.45
N GLY A 77 2.98 10.86 -2.78
CA GLY A 77 3.20 11.97 -3.71
C GLY A 77 4.66 12.16 -4.16
N ASP A 78 5.63 11.53 -3.50
CA ASP A 78 7.03 11.58 -3.90
C ASP A 78 7.26 10.79 -5.20
N ARG A 79 8.19 11.29 -6.03
CA ARG A 79 8.74 10.52 -7.14
C ARG A 79 9.79 9.57 -6.61
N VAL A 80 9.72 8.32 -7.04
CA VAL A 80 10.66 7.26 -6.66
C VAL A 80 11.24 6.64 -7.92
N GLU A 81 12.53 6.28 -7.87
CA GLU A 81 13.27 5.74 -9.02
C GLU A 81 13.38 4.22 -8.95
N ALA A 82 13.50 3.55 -10.11
CA ALA A 82 13.71 2.11 -10.15
C ALA A 82 14.91 1.67 -9.30
N GLY A 83 14.70 0.67 -8.44
CA GLY A 83 15.70 0.19 -7.48
C GLY A 83 15.74 0.95 -6.16
N GLN A 84 15.01 2.06 -6.02
CA GLN A 84 14.91 2.79 -4.76
C GLN A 84 14.19 1.95 -3.70
N THR A 85 14.73 1.98 -2.48
CA THR A 85 14.07 1.40 -1.30
C THR A 85 12.96 2.34 -0.83
N LEU A 86 11.74 1.82 -0.73
CA LEU A 86 10.56 2.56 -0.29
C LEU A 86 10.41 2.52 1.22
N CYS A 87 10.54 1.34 1.82
CA CYS A 87 10.49 1.15 3.27
C CYS A 87 11.22 -0.12 3.72
N ASP A 88 11.62 -0.13 5.00
CA ASP A 88 12.00 -1.33 5.73
C ASP A 88 10.88 -1.70 6.72
N VAL A 89 10.61 -2.99 6.87
CA VAL A 89 9.55 -3.53 7.74
C VAL A 89 10.15 -4.50 8.74
N VAL A 90 9.77 -4.39 10.01
CA VAL A 90 10.09 -5.34 11.07
C VAL A 90 8.79 -5.82 11.69
N ALA A 91 8.56 -7.14 11.70
CA ALA A 91 7.35 -7.74 12.24
C ALA A 91 7.60 -9.22 12.60
N GLY A 92 6.63 -9.85 13.27
CA GLY A 92 6.61 -11.31 13.43
C GLY A 92 6.65 -12.00 12.07
N ALA A 93 7.52 -13.00 11.91
CA ALA A 93 7.83 -13.58 10.60
C ALA A 93 6.60 -14.12 9.85
N ARG A 94 5.62 -14.66 10.58
CA ARG A 94 4.35 -15.11 9.99
C ARG A 94 3.52 -13.94 9.47
N ALA A 95 3.34 -12.90 10.29
CA ALA A 95 2.59 -11.72 9.92
C ALA A 95 3.25 -10.98 8.75
N LEU A 96 4.59 -10.91 8.73
CA LEU A 96 5.34 -10.30 7.63
C LEU A 96 5.02 -10.95 6.30
N LEU A 97 5.06 -12.29 6.25
CA LEU A 97 4.78 -13.05 5.03
C LEU A 97 3.30 -12.98 4.62
N SER A 98 2.39 -13.08 5.59
CA SER A 98 0.96 -13.08 5.32
C SER A 98 0.40 -11.70 4.94
N ALA A 99 0.97 -10.60 5.45
CA ALA A 99 0.55 -9.25 5.09
C ALA A 99 1.10 -8.80 3.73
N GLU A 100 2.23 -9.38 3.28
CA GLU A 100 3.02 -8.89 2.15
C GLU A 100 2.17 -8.68 0.89
N ARG A 101 1.41 -9.70 0.48
CA ARG A 101 0.67 -9.67 -0.78
C ARG A 101 -0.42 -8.59 -0.77
N ALA A 102 -1.26 -8.57 0.26
CA ALA A 102 -2.31 -7.57 0.39
C ALA A 102 -1.72 -6.15 0.44
N ALA A 103 -0.66 -5.93 1.23
CA ALA A 103 -0.02 -4.63 1.37
C ALA A 103 0.59 -4.14 0.05
N LEU A 104 1.32 -5.00 -0.66
CA LEU A 104 1.92 -4.66 -1.95
C LEU A 104 0.88 -4.44 -3.05
N ASN A 105 -0.22 -5.20 -3.06
CA ASN A 105 -1.28 -5.02 -4.05
C ASN A 105 -1.90 -3.62 -3.97
N PHE A 106 -2.16 -3.10 -2.76
CA PHE A 106 -2.63 -1.72 -2.58
C PHE A 106 -1.58 -0.72 -3.03
N LEU A 107 -0.33 -0.85 -2.54
CA LEU A 107 0.74 0.08 -2.85
C LEU A 107 0.99 0.18 -4.36
N GLN A 108 1.00 -0.96 -5.06
CA GLN A 108 1.19 -1.03 -6.51
C GLN A 108 0.04 -0.38 -7.29
N LEU A 109 -1.21 -0.72 -6.94
CA LEU A 109 -2.38 -0.19 -7.64
C LEU A 109 -2.49 1.34 -7.49
N LEU A 110 -2.33 1.82 -6.26
CA LEU A 110 -2.45 3.24 -5.93
C LEU A 110 -1.27 4.04 -6.52
N SER A 111 -0.03 3.54 -6.37
CA SER A 111 1.15 4.16 -6.97
C SER A 111 1.07 4.18 -8.51
N GLY A 112 0.58 3.11 -9.14
CA GLY A 112 0.36 3.08 -10.59
C GLY A 112 -0.65 4.14 -11.05
N THR A 113 -1.74 4.30 -10.31
CA THR A 113 -2.76 5.34 -10.58
C THR A 113 -2.18 6.75 -10.40
N ALA A 114 -1.43 6.99 -9.34
CA ALA A 114 -0.75 8.26 -9.08
C ALA A 114 0.29 8.59 -10.17
N THR A 115 1.08 7.60 -10.58
CA THR A 115 2.09 7.72 -11.63
C THR A 115 1.47 8.11 -12.97
N LEU A 116 0.40 7.42 -13.37
CA LEU A 116 -0.32 7.74 -14.60
C LEU A 116 -0.96 9.12 -14.53
N THR A 117 -1.56 9.48 -13.40
CA THR A 117 -2.17 10.80 -13.17
C THR A 117 -1.13 11.90 -13.32
N ARG A 118 0.06 11.74 -12.74
CA ARG A 118 1.16 12.69 -12.85
C ARG A 118 1.58 12.91 -14.31
N ARG A 119 1.65 11.85 -15.11
CA ARG A 119 1.93 11.94 -16.56
C ARG A 119 0.92 12.83 -17.30
N TYR A 120 -0.37 12.72 -16.98
CA TYR A 120 -1.39 13.59 -17.58
C TYR A 120 -1.28 15.04 -17.11
N VAL A 121 -1.03 15.26 -15.82
CA VAL A 121 -0.81 16.59 -15.25
C VAL A 121 0.37 17.29 -15.93
N GLU A 122 1.44 16.55 -16.20
CA GLU A 122 2.64 17.08 -16.87
C GLU A 122 2.40 17.39 -18.34
N THR A 123 1.54 16.61 -19.00
CA THR A 123 1.16 16.86 -20.40
C THR A 123 0.43 18.20 -20.57
N VAL A 124 -0.31 18.66 -19.57
CA VAL A 124 -1.04 19.95 -19.60
C VAL A 124 -0.30 21.09 -18.90
N ALA A 125 0.96 20.87 -18.51
CA ALA A 125 1.78 21.88 -17.85
C ALA A 125 1.92 23.14 -18.72
N GLY A 126 1.87 24.31 -18.08
CA GLY A 126 1.90 25.61 -18.77
C GLY A 126 0.53 26.09 -19.30
N THR A 127 -0.52 25.28 -19.17
CA THR A 127 -1.90 25.68 -19.50
C THR A 127 -2.70 26.05 -18.24
N ARG A 128 -3.97 26.46 -18.43
CA ARG A 128 -4.95 26.61 -17.33
C ARG A 128 -5.80 25.37 -17.09
N ALA A 129 -5.58 24.29 -17.84
CA ALA A 129 -6.34 23.06 -17.72
C ALA A 129 -6.02 22.33 -16.41
N LYS A 130 -7.00 21.59 -15.87
CA LYS A 130 -6.84 20.74 -14.70
C LYS A 130 -7.30 19.33 -15.04
N ILE A 131 -6.54 18.33 -14.59
CA ILE A 131 -6.94 16.93 -14.64
C ILE A 131 -7.95 16.68 -13.51
N VAL A 132 -9.05 16.01 -13.84
CA VAL A 132 -10.11 15.63 -12.89
C VAL A 132 -10.43 14.15 -13.05
N ASP A 133 -10.89 13.53 -11.97
CA ASP A 133 -11.30 12.13 -11.94
C ASP A 133 -12.77 11.96 -12.37
N THR A 134 -13.30 10.73 -12.30
CA THR A 134 -14.68 10.43 -12.66
C THR A 134 -15.31 9.40 -11.72
N ARG A 135 -16.55 8.98 -12.01
CA ARG A 135 -17.20 7.85 -11.34
C ARG A 135 -16.84 6.48 -11.93
N LYS A 136 -15.93 6.42 -12.91
CA LYS A 136 -15.45 5.18 -13.52
C LYS A 136 -14.24 4.66 -12.76
N THR A 137 -14.48 4.16 -11.56
CA THR A 137 -13.45 3.64 -10.64
C THR A 137 -13.61 2.13 -10.47
N LEU A 138 -12.55 1.47 -9.99
CA LEU A 138 -12.67 0.07 -9.57
C LEU A 138 -13.71 -0.04 -8.43
N PRO A 139 -14.60 -1.05 -8.47
CA PRO A 139 -15.55 -1.27 -7.39
C PRO A 139 -14.84 -1.40 -6.03
N GLY A 140 -15.37 -0.75 -5.00
CA GLY A 140 -14.79 -0.79 -3.65
C GLY A 140 -13.59 0.14 -3.41
N LEU A 141 -12.95 0.67 -4.46
CA LEU A 141 -11.73 1.48 -4.36
C LEU A 141 -11.93 2.89 -4.92
N ARG A 142 -13.02 3.54 -4.50
CA ARG A 142 -13.37 4.89 -4.97
C ARG A 142 -12.69 6.00 -4.16
N LEU A 143 -12.50 5.77 -2.86
CA LEU A 143 -11.95 6.76 -1.92
C LEU A 143 -10.45 6.61 -1.82
#